data_AF-A0A7Y7Z5Q3-F1
#
_entry.id   AF-A0A7Y7Z5Q3-F1
#
_cell.length_a   1.000
_cell.length_b   1.000
_cell.length_c   1.000
_cell.angle_alpha   90.00
_cell.angle_beta   90.00
_cell.angle_gamma   90.00
#
_symmetry.space_group_name_H-M   'P 1'
#
loop_
_entity.id
_entity.type
_entity.pdbx_description
1 polymer ?
#
loop_
_entity_poly.entity_id
_entity_poly.type
_entity_poly.pdbx_seq_one_letter_code
_entity_poly.pdbx_strand_id
1 'polypeptide(L)'
;MPKRQSNPAWSRDELILALDLYLRYRTALPSKDHPHVLELSNLLGRLGGLLSFGESGTFRNANGVHMKLGNFRRWDPEYVKDGRTGLAKGNKDEGEVWSAFANHPDKLAGAVFAIRRAVEGGQIVRFLELEAVDEFWVQDAEEGKLLTVLHRIRERKRSLVEAKKKDMQRRYGQLRCEACDFNFSEHYGPGAQGIIDVHHIKPVHTLRPGEKTKLSDLALVCANCHRVIHSRKKWLTVQQVRALYDEFNNHL
;
A
#
# COMPACT_ATOMS: atom_id res chain seq x y z
N MET A 1 -38.43 7.12 -0.72
CA MET A 1 -37.23 7.93 -0.41
C MET A 1 -35.99 7.11 -0.73
N PRO A 2 -35.00 7.62 -1.49
CA PRO A 2 -33.77 6.89 -1.72
C PRO A 2 -33.08 6.65 -0.38
N LYS A 3 -32.73 5.39 -0.08
CA LYS A 3 -32.00 5.03 1.15
C LYS A 3 -30.73 5.88 1.21
N ARG A 4 -30.51 6.59 2.32
CA ARG A 4 -29.21 7.24 2.59
C ARG A 4 -28.13 6.18 2.45
N GLN A 5 -27.30 6.31 1.42
CA GLN A 5 -26.18 5.41 1.21
C GLN A 5 -25.23 5.57 2.39
N SER A 6 -25.08 4.51 3.18
CA SER A 6 -24.18 4.53 4.34
C SER A 6 -22.74 4.74 3.87
N ASN A 7 -21.95 5.48 4.64
CA ASN A 7 -20.53 5.63 4.34
C ASN A 7 -19.85 4.26 4.19
N PRO A 8 -18.92 4.09 3.24
CA PRO A 8 -18.21 2.85 3.05
C PRO A 8 -17.34 2.50 4.27
N ALA A 9 -16.92 1.24 4.34
CA ALA A 9 -15.97 0.76 5.35
C ALA A 9 -14.68 1.58 5.34
N TRP A 10 -14.03 1.71 6.50
CA TRP A 10 -12.74 2.40 6.61
C TRP A 10 -11.68 1.60 5.85
N SER A 11 -11.01 2.26 4.90
CA SER A 11 -9.90 1.64 4.17
C SER A 11 -8.67 1.54 5.07
N ARG A 12 -7.74 0.66 4.67
CA ARG A 12 -6.47 0.51 5.38
C ARG A 12 -5.67 1.81 5.46
N ASP A 13 -5.64 2.60 4.38
CA ASP A 13 -4.95 3.90 4.33
C ASP A 13 -5.58 4.89 5.33
N GLU A 14 -6.91 4.92 5.42
CA GLU A 14 -7.63 5.76 6.39
C GLU A 14 -7.34 5.33 7.84
N LEU A 15 -7.27 4.02 8.10
CA LEU A 15 -6.93 3.46 9.41
C LEU A 15 -5.48 3.74 9.81
N ILE A 16 -4.52 3.72 8.87
CA ILE A 16 -3.12 4.08 9.12
C ILE A 16 -3.02 5.54 9.59
N LEU A 17 -3.70 6.47 8.89
CA LEU A 17 -3.72 7.88 9.27
C LEU A 17 -4.40 8.10 10.64
N ALA A 18 -5.47 7.36 10.93
CA ALA A 18 -6.15 7.44 12.22
C ALA A 18 -5.30 6.85 13.36
N LEU A 19 -4.58 5.75 13.12
CA LEU A 19 -3.66 5.16 14.10
C LEU A 19 -2.53 6.13 14.46
N ASP A 20 -1.95 6.82 13.47
CA ASP A 20 -0.93 7.84 13.70
C ASP A 20 -1.43 8.96 14.62
N LEU A 21 -2.63 9.49 14.36
CA LEU A 21 -3.22 10.50 15.23
C LEU A 21 -3.53 9.94 16.62
N TYR A 22 -4.01 8.69 16.72
CA TYR A 22 -4.26 8.02 17.98
C TYR A 22 -3.00 7.92 18.85
N LEU A 23 -1.88 7.46 18.28
CA LEU A 23 -0.63 7.27 19.02
C LEU A 23 -0.03 8.60 19.50
N ARG A 24 -0.21 9.68 18.74
CA ARG A 24 0.17 11.05 19.18
C ARG A 24 -0.62 11.55 20.39
N TYR A 25 -1.85 11.03 20.59
CA TYR A 25 -2.75 11.40 21.68
C TYR A 25 -3.19 10.18 22.51
N ARG A 26 -2.28 9.21 22.67
CA ARG A 26 -2.57 7.90 23.25
C ARG A 26 -3.16 7.98 24.67
N THR A 27 -2.69 8.94 25.47
CA THR A 27 -3.10 9.14 26.86
C THR A 27 -4.46 9.81 26.99
N ALA A 28 -4.72 10.85 26.20
CA ALA A 28 -5.95 11.63 26.22
C ALA A 28 -6.38 11.95 24.79
N LEU A 29 -7.51 11.37 24.36
CA LEU A 29 -7.99 11.57 23.00
C LEU A 29 -8.41 13.02 22.77
N PRO A 30 -8.04 13.60 21.62
CA PRO A 30 -8.45 14.95 21.26
C PRO A 30 -9.95 14.96 21.01
N SER A 31 -10.63 16.06 21.36
CA SER A 31 -12.06 16.22 21.06
C SER A 31 -12.31 16.31 19.56
N LYS A 32 -13.57 16.13 19.13
CA LYS A 32 -13.98 16.28 17.72
C LYS A 32 -13.65 17.66 17.13
N ASP A 33 -13.55 18.71 17.95
CA ASP A 33 -13.30 20.07 17.50
C ASP A 33 -11.79 20.42 17.53
N HIS A 34 -10.94 19.47 17.92
CA HIS A 34 -9.49 19.66 18.01
C HIS A 34 -8.86 19.86 16.61
N PRO A 35 -7.91 20.80 16.42
CA PRO A 35 -7.31 21.10 15.12
C PRO A 35 -6.80 19.88 14.35
N HIS A 36 -6.05 18.97 14.98
CA HIS A 36 -5.56 17.76 14.32
C HIS A 36 -6.66 16.75 13.92
N VAL A 37 -7.81 16.74 14.61
CA VAL A 37 -8.96 15.89 14.23
C VAL A 37 -9.64 16.48 12.99
N LEU A 38 -9.80 17.80 12.95
CA LEU A 38 -10.33 18.52 11.78
C LEU A 38 -9.39 18.38 10.57
N GLU A 39 -8.08 18.49 10.77
CA GLU A 39 -7.07 18.29 9.73
C GLU A 39 -7.14 16.88 9.14
N LEU A 40 -7.21 15.85 9.99
CA LEU A 40 -7.35 14.47 9.55
C LEU A 40 -8.67 14.26 8.80
N SER A 41 -9.78 14.81 9.29
CA SER A 41 -11.08 14.77 8.61
C SER A 41 -10.99 15.36 7.19
N ASN A 42 -10.33 16.51 7.03
CA ASN A 42 -10.15 17.15 5.73
C ASN A 42 -9.24 16.33 4.79
N LEU A 43 -8.18 15.72 5.33
CA LEU A 43 -7.32 14.82 4.56
C LEU A 43 -8.08 13.58 4.07
N LEU A 44 -8.86 12.94 4.95
CA LEU A 44 -9.68 11.78 4.62
C LEU A 44 -10.76 12.13 3.59
N GLY A 45 -11.38 13.31 3.70
CA GLY A 45 -12.33 13.80 2.70
C GLY A 45 -11.70 13.92 1.31
N ARG A 46 -10.51 14.52 1.21
CA ARG A 46 -9.75 14.59 -0.05
C ARG A 46 -9.39 13.21 -0.60
N LEU A 47 -8.96 12.29 0.28
CA LEU A 47 -8.69 10.91 -0.10
C LEU A 47 -9.94 10.19 -0.65
N GLY A 48 -11.10 10.40 -0.01
CA GLY A 48 -12.38 9.86 -0.48
C GLY A 48 -12.78 10.38 -1.86
N GLY A 49 -12.62 11.70 -2.08
CA GLY A 49 -12.87 12.33 -3.39
C GLY A 49 -11.98 11.77 -4.50
N LEU A 50 -10.69 11.50 -4.22
CA LEU A 50 -9.77 10.88 -5.18
C LEU A 50 -10.15 9.44 -5.56
N LEU A 51 -10.87 8.74 -4.68
CA LEU A 51 -11.31 7.36 -4.87
C LEU A 51 -12.78 7.25 -5.33
N SER A 52 -13.37 8.38 -5.78
CA SER A 52 -14.75 8.49 -6.26
C SER A 52 -15.83 8.12 -5.22
N PHE A 53 -15.52 8.24 -3.93
CA PHE A 53 -16.55 8.19 -2.90
C PHE A 53 -17.21 9.57 -2.81
N GLY A 54 -18.51 9.64 -3.14
CA GLY A 54 -19.24 10.90 -3.26
C GLY A 54 -19.13 11.80 -2.02
N GLU A 55 -19.15 13.11 -2.26
CA GLU A 55 -19.11 14.16 -1.25
C GLU A 55 -20.37 14.16 -0.37
N SER A 56 -20.49 13.20 0.53
CA SER A 56 -21.48 13.25 1.59
C SER A 56 -20.89 14.07 2.74
N GLY A 57 -21.62 15.07 3.26
CA GLY A 57 -21.19 15.87 4.42
C GLY A 57 -20.97 15.08 5.71
N THR A 58 -21.18 13.76 5.68
CA THR A 58 -20.94 12.84 6.79
C THR A 58 -19.73 11.93 6.56
N PHE A 59 -19.15 11.90 5.35
CA PHE A 59 -18.01 11.06 5.03
C PHE A 59 -16.77 11.49 5.81
N ARG A 60 -16.26 10.58 6.65
CA ARG A 60 -15.04 10.75 7.45
C ARG A 60 -14.94 12.11 8.16
N ASN A 61 -16.08 12.62 8.62
CA ASN A 61 -16.16 13.87 9.36
C ASN A 61 -15.46 13.76 10.73
N ALA A 62 -15.28 14.89 11.40
CA ALA A 62 -14.58 14.97 12.68
C ALA A 62 -15.13 14.03 13.77
N ASN A 63 -16.45 13.84 13.81
CA ASN A 63 -17.09 12.85 14.69
C ASN A 63 -16.66 11.42 14.35
N GLY A 64 -16.69 11.06 13.07
CA GLY A 64 -16.24 9.76 12.58
C GLY A 64 -14.77 9.50 12.91
N VAL A 65 -13.91 10.51 12.77
CA VAL A 65 -12.50 10.45 13.15
C VAL A 65 -12.37 10.22 14.67
N HIS A 66 -13.00 11.05 15.50
CA HIS A 66 -12.97 10.90 16.95
C HIS A 66 -13.40 9.49 17.40
N MET A 67 -14.52 9.00 16.86
CA MET A 67 -15.00 7.65 17.13
C MET A 67 -13.98 6.58 16.71
N LYS A 68 -13.31 6.77 15.56
CA LYS A 68 -12.29 5.84 15.08
C LYS A 68 -11.06 5.81 15.99
N LEU A 69 -10.62 6.95 16.53
CA LEU A 69 -9.57 6.98 17.56
C LEU A 69 -9.99 6.19 18.81
N GLY A 70 -11.27 6.31 19.20
CA GLY A 70 -11.84 5.54 20.31
C GLY A 70 -11.87 4.03 20.07
N ASN A 71 -11.96 3.57 18.82
CA ASN A 71 -11.92 2.15 18.50
C ASN A 71 -10.51 1.54 18.73
N PHE A 72 -9.43 2.29 18.44
CA PHE A 72 -8.06 1.79 18.63
C PHE A 72 -7.71 1.49 20.10
N ARG A 73 -8.39 2.13 21.06
CA ARG A 73 -8.24 1.83 22.49
C ARG A 73 -8.47 0.35 22.85
N ARG A 74 -9.25 -0.39 22.05
CA ARG A 74 -9.45 -1.84 22.23
C ARG A 74 -8.17 -2.65 22.02
N TRP A 75 -7.32 -2.18 21.11
CA TRP A 75 -6.10 -2.86 20.71
C TRP A 75 -4.88 -2.37 21.49
N ASP A 76 -5.01 -1.30 22.27
CA ASP A 76 -3.94 -0.71 23.06
C ASP A 76 -3.74 -1.40 24.42
N PRO A 77 -2.64 -2.17 24.62
CA PRO A 77 -2.34 -2.81 25.90
C PRO A 77 -2.25 -1.83 27.07
N GLU A 78 -1.73 -0.62 26.83
CA GLU A 78 -1.57 0.41 27.86
C GLU A 78 -2.90 1.01 28.31
N TYR A 79 -3.92 0.93 27.46
CA TYR A 79 -5.26 1.39 27.81
C TYR A 79 -6.05 0.29 28.54
N VAL A 80 -6.00 -0.95 28.02
CA VAL A 80 -6.81 -2.06 28.54
C VAL A 80 -6.23 -2.70 29.81
N LYS A 81 -4.96 -2.48 30.13
CA LYS A 81 -4.30 -3.02 31.35
C LYS A 81 -5.05 -2.70 32.65
N ASP A 82 -5.76 -1.58 32.69
CA ASP A 82 -6.53 -1.13 33.86
C ASP A 82 -8.00 -1.59 33.83
N GLY A 83 -8.32 -2.64 33.05
CA GLY A 83 -9.69 -3.16 32.89
C GLY A 83 -10.61 -2.28 32.04
N ARG A 84 -10.07 -1.23 31.41
CA ARG A 84 -10.82 -0.34 30.52
C ARG A 84 -11.06 -1.02 29.18
N THR A 85 -12.24 -0.78 28.59
CA THR A 85 -12.58 -1.27 27.26
C THR A 85 -12.69 -0.13 26.26
N GLY A 86 -12.29 -0.39 25.02
CA GLY A 86 -12.56 0.50 23.90
C GLY A 86 -14.03 0.46 23.48
N LEU A 87 -14.40 1.26 22.48
CA LEU A 87 -15.78 1.27 21.96
C LEU A 87 -16.23 -0.12 21.49
N ALA A 88 -17.49 -0.48 21.70
CA ALA A 88 -18.03 -1.83 21.42
C ALA A 88 -18.12 -2.18 19.92
N LYS A 89 -18.20 -1.18 19.02
CA LYS A 89 -18.39 -1.36 17.57
C LYS A 89 -17.11 -1.10 16.75
N GLY A 90 -16.00 -1.70 17.16
CA GLY A 90 -14.76 -1.77 16.36
C GLY A 90 -14.80 -2.88 15.29
N ASN A 91 -13.87 -2.84 14.32
CA ASN A 91 -13.72 -3.84 13.27
C ASN A 91 -12.38 -4.59 13.39
N LYS A 92 -12.22 -5.69 12.65
CA LYS A 92 -10.97 -6.48 12.64
C LYS A 92 -9.80 -5.74 12.00
N ASP A 93 -10.07 -4.86 11.04
CA ASP A 93 -9.04 -4.17 10.25
C ASP A 93 -8.26 -3.17 11.11
N GLU A 94 -8.89 -2.60 12.14
CA GLU A 94 -8.21 -1.81 13.19
C GLU A 94 -7.12 -2.63 13.89
N GLY A 95 -7.41 -3.91 14.21
CA GLY A 95 -6.45 -4.81 14.85
C GLY A 95 -5.32 -5.23 13.91
N GLU A 96 -5.61 -5.40 12.61
CA GLU A 96 -4.58 -5.67 11.60
C GLU A 96 -3.63 -4.48 11.40
N VAL A 97 -4.16 -3.25 11.36
CA VAL A 97 -3.35 -2.03 11.27
C VAL A 97 -2.56 -1.80 12.56
N TRP A 98 -3.18 -2.02 13.72
CA TRP A 98 -2.49 -1.98 15.01
C TRP A 98 -1.28 -2.92 15.02
N SER A 99 -1.50 -4.21 14.73
CA SER A 99 -0.46 -5.23 14.75
C SER A 99 0.69 -4.92 13.78
N ALA A 100 0.37 -4.30 12.64
CA ALA A 100 1.37 -3.98 11.62
C ALA A 100 2.22 -2.73 11.92
N PHE A 101 1.72 -1.78 12.72
CA PHE A 101 2.30 -0.44 12.83
C PHE A 101 2.50 0.10 14.26
N ALA A 102 1.71 -0.32 15.26
CA ALA A 102 1.69 0.32 16.57
C ALA A 102 3.05 0.28 17.30
N ASN A 103 3.82 -0.77 17.10
CA ASN A 103 5.17 -0.94 17.66
C ASN A 103 6.30 -0.63 16.65
N HIS A 104 5.97 -0.03 15.51
CA HIS A 104 6.91 0.26 14.42
C HIS A 104 6.79 1.73 13.99
N PRO A 105 7.23 2.69 14.81
CA PRO A 105 7.03 4.12 14.58
C PRO A 105 7.61 4.60 13.24
N ASP A 106 8.78 4.08 12.84
CA ASP A 106 9.38 4.40 11.54
C ASP A 106 8.53 3.93 10.36
N LYS A 107 7.98 2.71 10.45
CA LYS A 107 7.11 2.11 9.42
C LYS A 107 5.81 2.91 9.30
N LEU A 108 5.24 3.32 10.44
CA LEU A 108 4.02 4.13 10.48
C LEU A 108 4.26 5.52 9.90
N ALA A 109 5.33 6.20 10.31
CA ALA A 109 5.70 7.52 9.81
C ALA A 109 5.95 7.50 8.29
N GLY A 110 6.63 6.47 7.78
CA GLY A 110 6.82 6.27 6.34
C GLY A 110 5.51 6.10 5.58
N ALA A 111 4.60 5.27 6.08
CA ALA A 111 3.27 5.08 5.49
C ALA A 111 2.44 6.37 5.48
N VAL A 112 2.37 7.07 6.62
CA VAL A 112 1.63 8.35 6.76
C VAL A 112 2.18 9.41 5.82
N PHE A 113 3.52 9.55 5.75
CA PHE A 113 4.16 10.48 4.85
C PHE A 113 3.82 10.17 3.38
N ALA A 114 3.91 8.91 2.97
CA ALA A 114 3.59 8.49 1.62
C ALA A 114 2.12 8.74 1.26
N ILE A 115 1.18 8.42 2.17
CA ILE A 115 -0.26 8.66 1.96
C ILE A 115 -0.53 10.16 1.81
N ARG A 116 -0.01 11.00 2.71
CA ARG A 116 -0.20 12.47 2.67
C ARG A 116 0.33 13.06 1.38
N ARG A 117 1.56 12.71 1.00
CA ARG A 117 2.20 13.17 -0.24
C ARG A 117 1.41 12.79 -1.48
N ALA A 118 0.81 11.60 -1.49
CA ALA A 118 0.03 11.13 -2.62
C ALA A 118 -1.28 11.92 -2.76
N VAL A 119 -1.99 12.15 -1.65
CA VAL A 119 -3.21 12.97 -1.62
C VAL A 119 -2.93 14.43 -2.01
N GLU A 120 -1.81 15.01 -1.56
CA GLU A 120 -1.44 16.39 -1.87
C GLU A 120 -0.87 16.57 -3.29
N GLY A 121 -0.15 15.56 -3.80
CA GLY A 121 0.62 15.66 -5.04
C GLY A 121 -0.16 15.36 -6.32
N GLY A 122 -1.45 14.97 -6.24
CA GLY A 122 -2.32 14.71 -7.39
C GLY A 122 -1.88 13.54 -8.30
N GLN A 123 -0.78 12.84 -7.99
CA GLN A 123 -0.18 11.81 -8.85
C GLN A 123 -1.06 10.57 -9.04
N ILE A 124 -2.02 10.37 -8.14
CA ILE A 124 -2.91 9.22 -8.12
C ILE A 124 -3.99 9.33 -9.22
N VAL A 125 -4.52 10.54 -9.45
CA VAL A 125 -5.65 10.79 -10.38
C VAL A 125 -5.33 10.23 -11.76
N ARG A 126 -4.13 10.57 -12.27
CA ARG A 126 -3.72 10.17 -13.61
C ARG A 126 -3.49 8.66 -13.78
N PHE A 127 -3.21 7.94 -12.70
CA PHE A 127 -3.01 6.48 -12.77
C PHE A 127 -4.32 5.71 -12.57
N LEU A 128 -5.19 6.17 -11.66
CA LEU A 128 -6.53 5.60 -11.50
C LEU A 128 -7.37 5.73 -12.78
N GLU A 129 -7.22 6.83 -13.51
CA GLU A 129 -7.84 7.02 -14.83
C GLU A 129 -7.31 6.04 -15.89
N LEU A 130 -6.03 5.65 -15.82
CA LEU A 130 -5.37 4.77 -16.80
C LEU A 130 -5.54 3.27 -16.50
N GLU A 131 -5.61 2.86 -15.23
CA GLU A 131 -5.84 1.46 -14.84
C GLU A 131 -7.32 1.10 -14.65
N ALA A 132 -8.26 2.02 -14.91
CA ALA A 132 -9.70 1.74 -14.96
C ALA A 132 -10.10 0.68 -16.02
N VAL A 133 -9.14 0.17 -16.81
CA VAL A 133 -9.34 -0.85 -17.85
C VAL A 133 -8.97 -2.26 -17.37
N ASP A 134 -8.27 -2.42 -16.25
CA ASP A 134 -8.01 -3.74 -15.66
C ASP A 134 -8.84 -3.87 -14.37
N GLU A 135 -10.07 -4.39 -14.51
CA GLU A 135 -10.97 -4.78 -13.39
C GLU A 135 -10.34 -5.83 -12.44
N PHE A 136 -9.08 -6.22 -12.68
CA PHE A 136 -8.35 -7.21 -11.90
C PHE A 136 -7.73 -6.60 -10.62
N TRP A 137 -8.55 -6.55 -9.57
CA TRP A 137 -8.14 -6.72 -8.17
C TRP A 137 -6.85 -6.02 -7.75
N VAL A 138 -6.91 -4.71 -7.50
CA VAL A 138 -6.09 -4.16 -6.41
C VAL A 138 -6.72 -4.66 -5.11
N GLN A 139 -6.48 -5.93 -4.77
CA GLN A 139 -6.80 -6.43 -3.43
C GLN A 139 -6.02 -5.58 -2.42
N ASP A 140 -6.61 -5.32 -1.25
CA ASP A 140 -5.97 -4.58 -0.16
C ASP A 140 -4.63 -5.24 0.20
N ALA A 141 -3.53 -4.74 -0.35
CA ALA A 141 -2.18 -5.17 0.01
C ALA A 141 -1.88 -4.77 1.47
N GLU A 142 -0.84 -5.34 2.06
CA GLU A 142 -0.41 -4.99 3.42
C GLU A 142 -0.10 -3.49 3.57
N GLU A 143 0.25 -2.80 2.49
CA GLU A 143 0.49 -1.36 2.51
C GLU A 143 -0.75 -0.49 2.24
N GLY A 144 -1.89 -1.08 1.88
CA GLY A 144 -3.10 -0.34 1.50
C GLY A 144 -3.18 -0.03 0.01
N LYS A 145 -4.38 0.32 -0.44
CA LYS A 145 -4.69 0.52 -1.87
C LYS A 145 -3.90 1.68 -2.46
N LEU A 146 -3.80 2.79 -1.73
CA LEU A 146 -3.12 3.99 -2.19
C LEU A 146 -1.62 3.74 -2.39
N LEU A 147 -0.98 3.13 -1.40
CA LEU A 147 0.45 2.83 -1.47
C LEU A 147 0.74 1.78 -2.54
N THR A 148 -0.16 0.80 -2.75
CA THR A 148 -0.07 -0.17 -3.84
C THR A 148 -0.06 0.51 -5.21
N VAL A 149 -0.93 1.50 -5.42
CA VAL A 149 -0.95 2.28 -6.66
C VAL A 149 0.38 3.01 -6.87
N LEU A 150 0.90 3.67 -5.83
CA LEU A 150 2.21 4.33 -5.90
C LEU A 150 3.34 3.34 -6.17
N HIS A 151 3.28 2.14 -5.60
CA HIS A 151 4.24 1.07 -5.84
C HIS A 151 4.29 0.70 -7.32
N ARG A 152 3.14 0.42 -7.92
CA ARG A 152 3.01 0.10 -9.36
C ARG A 152 3.46 1.24 -10.27
N ILE A 153 3.16 2.49 -9.92
CA ILE A 153 3.64 3.66 -10.68
C ILE A 153 5.17 3.69 -10.71
N ARG A 154 5.82 3.39 -9.57
CA ARG A 154 7.27 3.40 -9.46
C ARG A 154 7.91 2.28 -10.28
N GLU A 155 7.32 1.08 -10.28
CA GLU A 155 7.74 -0.05 -11.12
C GLU A 155 7.80 0.32 -12.60
N ARG A 156 6.87 1.18 -13.06
CA ARG A 156 6.81 1.64 -14.45
C ARG A 156 7.58 2.92 -14.73
N LYS A 157 8.32 3.48 -13.76
CA LYS A 157 9.08 4.71 -13.97
C LYS A 157 10.20 4.47 -14.99
N ARG A 158 10.00 4.94 -16.23
CA ARG A 158 10.86 4.68 -17.40
C ARG A 158 12.35 4.81 -17.09
N SER A 159 12.78 5.86 -16.38
CA SER A 159 14.19 6.04 -16.07
C SER A 159 14.78 4.96 -15.15
N LEU A 160 14.00 4.45 -14.19
CA LEU A 160 14.43 3.33 -13.33
C LEU A 160 14.39 2.00 -14.08
N VAL A 161 13.36 1.79 -14.90
CA VAL A 161 13.21 0.59 -15.73
C VAL A 161 14.41 0.44 -16.67
N GLU A 162 14.70 1.47 -17.45
CA GLU A 162 15.82 1.47 -18.40
C GLU A 162 17.16 1.31 -17.67
N ALA A 163 17.34 1.98 -16.52
CA ALA A 163 18.57 1.86 -15.74
C ALA A 163 18.79 0.44 -15.21
N LYS A 164 17.75 -0.22 -14.68
CA LYS A 164 17.84 -1.60 -14.19
C LYS A 164 18.07 -2.60 -15.32
N LYS A 165 17.34 -2.49 -16.43
CA LYS A 165 17.55 -3.35 -17.60
C LYS A 165 18.96 -3.21 -18.14
N LYS A 166 19.47 -1.98 -18.29
CA LYS A 166 20.85 -1.72 -18.74
C LYS A 166 21.90 -2.29 -17.79
N ASP A 167 21.72 -2.14 -16.48
CA ASP A 167 22.64 -2.73 -15.48
C ASP A 167 22.69 -4.26 -15.58
N MET A 168 21.52 -4.91 -15.65
CA MET A 168 21.43 -6.38 -15.77
C MET A 168 22.02 -6.87 -17.10
N GLN A 169 21.72 -6.18 -18.21
CA GLN A 169 22.29 -6.49 -19.52
C GLN A 169 23.82 -6.34 -19.52
N ARG A 170 24.38 -5.34 -18.84
CA ARG A 170 25.84 -5.15 -18.73
C ARG A 170 26.51 -6.20 -17.87
N ARG A 171 25.88 -6.65 -16.78
CA ARG A 171 26.47 -7.62 -15.85
C ARG A 171 26.38 -9.06 -16.34
N TYR A 172 25.27 -9.42 -16.98
CA TYR A 172 24.94 -10.81 -17.30
C TYR A 172 24.76 -11.08 -18.80
N GLY A 173 24.77 -10.05 -19.65
CA GLY A 173 24.57 -10.20 -21.10
C GLY A 173 23.14 -10.53 -21.53
N GLN A 174 22.20 -10.61 -20.60
CA GLN A 174 20.81 -11.02 -20.86
C GLN A 174 19.84 -10.48 -19.81
N LEU A 175 18.55 -10.51 -20.15
CA LEU A 175 17.45 -10.15 -19.27
C LEU A 175 16.65 -11.41 -18.91
N ARG A 176 16.88 -11.93 -17.71
CA ARG A 176 16.16 -13.09 -17.17
C ARG A 176 15.29 -12.70 -15.99
N CYS A 177 14.19 -13.41 -15.82
CA CYS A 177 13.38 -13.33 -14.61
C CYS A 177 14.20 -13.83 -13.41
N GLU A 178 14.35 -13.01 -12.38
CA GLU A 178 15.08 -13.36 -11.16
C GLU A 178 14.33 -14.40 -10.30
N ALA A 179 13.08 -14.74 -10.63
CA ALA A 179 12.31 -15.80 -9.97
C ALA A 179 12.40 -17.15 -10.69
N CYS A 180 12.08 -17.21 -12.00
CA CYS A 180 11.97 -18.47 -12.75
C CYS A 180 12.96 -18.60 -13.92
N ASP A 181 13.92 -17.70 -14.03
CA ASP A 181 14.98 -17.67 -15.06
C ASP A 181 14.50 -17.56 -16.53
N PHE A 182 13.19 -17.34 -16.73
CA PHE A 182 12.58 -17.12 -18.05
C PHE A 182 13.19 -15.92 -18.78
N ASN A 183 13.54 -16.12 -20.05
CA ASN A 183 14.06 -15.10 -20.97
C ASN A 183 13.13 -14.98 -22.19
N PHE A 184 12.51 -13.82 -22.35
CA PHE A 184 11.60 -13.55 -23.46
C PHE A 184 12.28 -13.62 -24.83
N SER A 185 13.51 -13.10 -24.95
CA SER A 185 14.23 -13.08 -26.22
C SER A 185 14.66 -14.47 -26.67
N GLU A 186 14.96 -15.38 -25.73
CA GLU A 186 15.30 -16.76 -26.05
C GLU A 186 14.07 -17.57 -26.44
N HIS A 187 12.95 -17.36 -25.74
CA HIS A 187 11.74 -18.14 -25.96
C HIS A 187 10.92 -17.67 -27.18
N TYR A 188 10.85 -16.36 -27.43
CA TYR A 188 10.04 -15.76 -28.49
C TYR A 188 10.85 -15.12 -29.62
N GLY A 189 12.18 -15.11 -29.51
CA GLY A 189 13.08 -14.54 -30.51
C GLY A 189 13.28 -13.02 -30.42
N PRO A 190 13.95 -12.41 -31.41
CA PRO A 190 14.40 -11.01 -31.34
C PRO A 190 13.29 -9.97 -31.16
N GLY A 191 12.07 -10.26 -31.63
CA GLY A 191 10.91 -9.38 -31.46
C GLY A 191 10.48 -9.19 -30.01
N ALA A 192 10.93 -10.06 -29.10
CA ALA A 192 10.66 -9.97 -27.67
C ALA A 192 11.86 -9.44 -26.86
N GLN A 193 12.87 -8.88 -27.53
CA GLN A 193 14.03 -8.31 -26.86
C GLN A 193 13.63 -7.13 -25.95
N GLY A 194 14.17 -7.12 -24.73
CA GLY A 194 13.85 -6.07 -23.76
C GLY A 194 12.52 -6.25 -23.02
N ILE A 195 11.67 -7.21 -23.42
CA ILE A 195 10.43 -7.53 -22.70
C ILE A 195 10.80 -8.21 -21.38
N ILE A 196 10.56 -7.50 -20.28
CA ILE A 196 10.63 -7.98 -18.89
C ILE A 196 10.11 -6.85 -17.99
N ASP A 197 9.44 -7.19 -16.89
CA ASP A 197 8.95 -6.23 -15.91
C ASP A 197 10.03 -5.93 -14.87
N VAL A 198 9.96 -4.73 -14.29
CA VAL A 198 10.80 -4.30 -13.18
C VAL A 198 9.92 -4.16 -11.95
N HIS A 199 10.16 -4.99 -10.94
CA HIS A 199 9.43 -5.02 -9.68
C HIS A 199 10.22 -4.30 -8.58
N HIS A 200 9.56 -3.50 -7.73
CA HIS A 200 10.16 -2.92 -6.54
C HIS A 200 10.08 -3.91 -5.38
N ILE A 201 11.22 -4.43 -4.92
CA ILE A 201 11.21 -5.42 -3.82
C ILE A 201 10.94 -4.79 -2.45
N LYS A 202 11.06 -3.45 -2.36
CA LYS A 202 10.75 -2.68 -1.15
C LYS A 202 9.36 -2.04 -1.27
N PRO A 203 8.41 -2.39 -0.39
CA PRO A 203 7.12 -1.69 -0.30
C PRO A 203 7.29 -0.20 -0.04
N VAL A 204 6.35 0.62 -0.50
CA VAL A 204 6.49 2.09 -0.48
C VAL A 204 6.59 2.63 0.94
N HIS A 205 5.82 2.06 1.86
CA HIS A 205 5.81 2.46 3.27
C HIS A 205 7.12 2.21 4.01
N THR A 206 8.02 1.38 3.47
CA THR A 206 9.33 1.09 4.10
C THR A 206 10.38 2.15 3.78
N LEU A 207 10.08 3.10 2.89
CA LEU A 207 11.02 4.08 2.41
C LEU A 207 10.99 5.34 3.26
N ARG A 208 12.18 5.87 3.56
CA ARG A 208 12.31 7.13 4.28
C ARG A 208 11.97 8.31 3.37
N PRO A 209 11.47 9.44 3.93
CA PRO A 209 11.31 10.68 3.18
C PRO A 209 12.62 11.06 2.47
N GLY A 210 12.56 11.27 1.14
CA GLY A 210 13.72 11.60 0.32
C GLY A 210 14.63 10.42 -0.06
N GLU A 211 14.33 9.20 0.39
CA GLU A 211 15.08 8.01 -0.01
C GLU A 211 14.91 7.74 -1.51
N LYS A 212 16.03 7.73 -2.23
CA LYS A 212 16.05 7.42 -3.67
C LYS A 212 16.06 5.90 -3.86
N THR A 213 15.21 5.39 -4.74
CA THR A 213 15.26 3.99 -5.18
C THR A 213 16.66 3.67 -5.73
N LYS A 214 17.30 2.62 -5.20
CA LYS A 214 18.54 2.06 -5.74
C LYS A 214 18.20 0.94 -6.72
N LEU A 215 19.10 0.64 -7.66
CA LEU A 215 18.90 -0.51 -8.57
C LEU A 215 18.86 -1.87 -7.84
N SER A 216 19.43 -1.94 -6.64
CA SER A 216 19.33 -3.10 -5.73
C SER A 216 17.96 -3.26 -5.10
N ASP A 217 17.12 -2.21 -5.11
CA ASP A 217 15.73 -2.26 -4.62
C ASP A 217 14.76 -2.72 -5.74
N LEU A 218 15.30 -3.15 -6.88
CA LEU A 218 14.55 -3.56 -8.07
C LEU A 218 14.94 -4.97 -8.47
N ALA A 219 13.96 -5.74 -8.93
CA ALA A 219 14.15 -7.08 -9.51
C ALA A 219 13.54 -7.16 -10.91
N LEU A 220 14.17 -7.91 -11.81
CA LEU A 220 13.58 -8.28 -13.09
C LEU A 220 12.66 -9.48 -12.90
N VAL A 221 11.40 -9.37 -13.34
CA VAL A 221 10.42 -10.45 -13.25
C VAL A 221 9.64 -10.60 -14.56
N CYS A 222 9.28 -11.81 -14.95
CA CYS A 222 8.36 -12.01 -16.07
C CYS A 222 6.92 -11.66 -15.66
N ALA A 223 6.05 -11.41 -16.63
CA ALA A 223 4.65 -11.04 -16.37
C ALA A 223 3.91 -12.02 -15.45
N ASN A 224 4.19 -13.33 -15.60
CA ASN A 224 3.58 -14.37 -14.76
C ASN A 224 4.08 -14.30 -13.31
N CYS A 225 5.39 -14.25 -13.10
CA CYS A 225 5.96 -14.14 -11.75
C CYS A 225 5.56 -12.82 -11.09
N HIS A 226 5.48 -11.73 -11.85
CA HIS A 226 5.04 -10.44 -11.38
C HIS A 226 3.59 -10.49 -10.86
N ARG A 227 2.70 -11.16 -11.61
CA ARG A 227 1.32 -11.41 -11.18
C ARG A 227 1.26 -12.28 -9.92
N VAL A 228 2.12 -13.30 -9.79
CA VAL A 228 2.18 -14.16 -8.59
C VAL A 228 2.66 -13.39 -7.36
N ILE A 229 3.65 -12.49 -7.49
CA ILE A 229 4.13 -11.62 -6.40
C ILE A 229 2.96 -10.83 -5.80
N HIS A 230 2.15 -10.21 -6.65
CA HIS A 230 1.03 -9.35 -6.27
C HIS A 230 -0.29 -10.11 -6.04
N SER A 231 -0.27 -11.45 -6.01
CA SER A 231 -1.49 -12.28 -5.97
C SER A 231 -2.17 -12.39 -4.60
N ARG A 232 -1.53 -11.94 -3.51
CA ARG A 232 -2.03 -12.07 -2.13
C ARG A 232 -1.88 -10.75 -1.38
N LYS A 233 -2.67 -10.55 -0.31
CA LYS A 233 -2.59 -9.36 0.58
C LYS A 233 -1.17 -9.08 1.08
N LYS A 234 -0.48 -10.12 1.55
CA LYS A 234 0.96 -10.07 1.81
C LYS A 234 1.67 -10.55 0.56
N TRP A 235 2.32 -9.62 -0.15
CA TRP A 235 3.04 -9.96 -1.38
C TRP A 235 4.14 -10.97 -1.11
N LEU A 236 4.33 -11.86 -2.09
CA LEU A 236 5.43 -12.80 -2.06
C LEU A 236 6.70 -12.09 -2.50
N THR A 237 7.81 -12.40 -1.83
CA THR A 237 9.13 -12.01 -2.31
C THR A 237 9.49 -12.78 -3.57
N VAL A 238 10.42 -12.24 -4.37
CA VAL A 238 10.97 -12.93 -5.55
C VAL A 238 11.49 -14.32 -5.19
N GLN A 239 12.11 -14.46 -4.02
CA GLN A 239 12.63 -15.72 -3.49
C GLN A 239 11.51 -16.71 -3.14
N GLN A 240 10.40 -16.23 -2.56
CA GLN A 240 9.25 -17.10 -2.31
C GLN A 240 8.60 -17.57 -3.62
N VAL A 241 8.53 -16.72 -4.65
CA VAL A 241 8.04 -17.13 -5.97
C VAL A 241 8.99 -18.13 -6.63
N ARG A 242 10.31 -17.93 -6.50
CA ARG A 242 11.32 -18.91 -6.94
C ARG A 242 11.11 -20.26 -6.25
N ALA A 243 10.98 -20.28 -4.93
CA ALA A 243 10.73 -21.51 -4.18
C ALA A 243 9.48 -22.26 -4.66
N LEU A 244 8.36 -21.55 -4.91
CA LEU A 244 7.14 -22.15 -5.44
C LEU A 244 7.32 -22.71 -6.86
N TYR A 245 8.11 -22.03 -7.70
CA TYR A 245 8.41 -22.47 -9.06
C TYR A 245 9.31 -23.72 -9.06
N ASP A 246 10.34 -23.72 -8.21
CA ASP A 246 11.28 -24.82 -8.07
C ASP A 246 10.61 -26.08 -7.48
N GLU A 247 9.73 -25.90 -6.48
CA GLU A 247 8.94 -27.00 -5.91
C GLU A 247 8.12 -27.73 -6.99
N PHE A 248 7.44 -26.98 -7.87
CA PHE A 248 6.67 -27.58 -8.96
C PHE A 248 7.56 -28.35 -9.96
N ASN A 249 8.70 -27.77 -10.35
CA ASN A 249 9.58 -28.40 -11.35
C ASN A 249 10.38 -29.59 -10.80
N ASN A 250 10.64 -29.66 -9.49
CA ASN A 250 11.31 -30.81 -8.86
C ASN A 250 10.37 -32.02 -8.67
N HIS A 251 9.07 -31.85 -8.91
CA HIS A 251 8.06 -32.91 -8.86
C HIS A 251 7.62 -33.42 -10.24
N LEU A 252 8.25 -32.92 -11.31
CA LEU A 252 8.09 -33.37 -12.71
C LEU A 252 9.29 -34.20 -13.15
#